data_AF-A0A370GBA8-F1
#
_entry.id   AF-A0A370GBA8-F1
#
_cell.length_a   1.000
_cell.length_b   1.000
_cell.length_c   1.000
_cell.angle_alpha   90.00
_cell.angle_beta   90.00
_cell.angle_gamma   90.00
#
_symmetry.space_group_name_H-M   'P 1'
#
loop_
_entity.id
_entity.type
_entity.pdbx_description
1 polymer ?
#
loop_
_entity_poly.entity_id
_entity_poly.type
_entity_poly.pdbx_seq_one_letter_code
_entity_poly.pdbx_strand_id
1 'polypeptide(L)'
;MEQELKDTLKNVQGQIRYPKEIHIERILKKKKRAKLNQAALIVVILTLFLTLIPNVTPSWAELRLFGTSPKPAHPYSEYLVHNGYYYIPSVQKISKEQLETKLGTISRNGDWKFLREGDTTQYPPNSNYYSIKGKSPDKYIAVDIMAGPARKHKIEGYQVLKRAKLVEKPDVKSIYGGKNDSMEVNAAYENIRNIVPFLRILQSPDLKMTTSVLRNDGARYHVKLGYKPAPHSSIKQTVTLPGDNHVTEKFLWIQEYPEKYLDGNHPDYNGDFQYDSIQQVGEFSSNGITWASYQVAQYDSLFSTKINGIIYEVSCQGFSVEEMKKLLETFTIAPKK
;
A
#
# COMPACT_ATOMS: atom_id res chain seq x y z
N MET A 1 -45.14 -0.60 14.13
CA MET A 1 -43.84 -0.35 13.47
C MET A 1 -43.94 -0.01 11.98
N GLU A 2 -44.23 -0.93 11.05
CA GLU A 2 -44.28 -0.57 9.61
C GLU A 2 -45.49 0.33 9.25
N GLN A 3 -46.62 0.13 9.95
CA GLN A 3 -47.82 0.95 9.81
C GLN A 3 -47.62 2.37 10.39
N GLU A 4 -46.94 2.48 11.55
CA GLU A 4 -46.58 3.79 12.15
C GLU A 4 -45.59 4.56 11.28
N LEU A 5 -44.65 3.88 10.61
CA LEU A 5 -43.73 4.53 9.68
C LEU A 5 -44.47 5.08 8.45
N LYS A 6 -45.46 4.33 7.93
CA LYS A 6 -46.31 4.77 6.80
C LYS A 6 -47.23 5.92 7.18
N ASP A 7 -47.77 5.92 8.40
CA ASP A 7 -48.62 7.01 8.91
C ASP A 7 -47.82 8.27 9.23
N THR A 8 -46.57 8.12 9.69
CA THR A 8 -45.64 9.25 9.91
C THR A 8 -45.23 9.89 8.58
N LEU A 9 -44.96 9.08 7.54
CA LEU A 9 -44.65 9.58 6.18
C LEU A 9 -45.86 10.27 5.52
N LYS A 10 -47.08 9.79 5.74
CA LYS A 10 -48.31 10.46 5.29
C LYS A 10 -48.54 11.80 5.99
N ASN A 11 -48.24 11.91 7.28
CA ASN A 11 -48.35 13.17 8.02
C ASN A 11 -47.31 14.22 7.59
N VAL A 12 -46.10 13.80 7.20
CA VAL A 12 -45.06 14.71 6.69
C VAL A 12 -45.38 15.20 5.27
N GLN A 13 -46.00 14.38 4.41
CA GLN A 13 -46.47 14.83 3.08
C GLN A 13 -47.63 15.84 3.15
N GLY A 14 -48.42 15.85 4.23
CA GLY A 14 -49.51 16.82 4.43
C GLY A 14 -49.08 18.21 4.90
N GLN A 15 -47.82 18.38 5.35
CA GLN A 15 -47.31 19.66 5.89
C GLN A 15 -46.44 20.45 4.92
N ILE A 16 -46.10 19.88 3.76
CA ILE A 16 -45.42 20.62 2.68
C ILE A 16 -46.49 21.23 1.77
N ARG A 17 -46.88 22.47 2.07
CA ARG A 17 -47.66 23.30 1.13
C ARG A 17 -46.78 23.65 -0.06
N TYR A 18 -46.82 22.83 -1.11
CA TYR A 18 -46.41 23.29 -2.43
C TYR A 18 -47.37 24.41 -2.87
N PRO A 19 -46.88 25.58 -3.31
CA PRO A 19 -47.76 26.58 -3.89
C PRO A 19 -48.49 25.96 -5.08
N LYS A 20 -49.82 25.91 -5.00
CA LYS A 20 -50.68 25.61 -6.15
C LYS A 20 -50.34 26.59 -7.26
N GLU A 21 -49.91 26.04 -8.40
CA GLU A 21 -49.84 26.71 -9.70
C GLU A 21 -49.23 28.11 -9.66
N ILE A 22 -47.91 28.20 -9.88
CA ILE A 22 -47.34 29.45 -10.38
C ILE A 22 -47.82 29.58 -11.84
N HIS A 23 -48.91 30.32 -12.05
CA HIS A 23 -49.31 30.78 -13.38
C HIS A 23 -48.26 31.75 -13.92
N ILE A 24 -47.25 31.21 -14.61
CA ILE A 24 -46.16 31.97 -15.24
C ILE A 24 -46.71 33.01 -16.25
N GLU A 25 -47.90 32.77 -16.82
CA GLU A 25 -48.54 33.69 -17.76
C GLU A 25 -49.01 35.02 -17.14
N ARG A 26 -49.23 35.11 -15.82
CA ARG A 26 -49.57 36.38 -15.15
C ARG A 26 -48.37 37.26 -14.85
N ILE A 27 -47.16 36.70 -14.78
CA ILE A 27 -45.92 37.48 -14.55
C ILE A 27 -45.45 38.13 -15.86
N LEU A 28 -45.80 37.56 -17.02
CA LEU A 28 -45.38 38.08 -18.33
C LEU A 28 -46.30 39.17 -18.93
N LYS A 29 -47.43 39.47 -18.28
CA LYS A 29 -48.37 40.53 -18.70
C LYS A 29 -48.42 41.70 -17.72
N LYS A 30 -47.28 42.34 -17.44
CA LYS A 30 -47.26 43.78 -17.10
C LYS A 30 -45.88 44.40 -17.28
N LYS A 31 -45.87 45.49 -18.06
CA LYS A 31 -44.81 46.47 -18.28
C LYS A 31 -43.63 46.07 -19.18
N LYS A 32 -43.86 46.35 -20.48
CA LYS A 32 -42.88 46.98 -21.37
C LYS A 32 -42.07 48.06 -20.62
N ARG A 33 -40.78 47.79 -20.38
CA ARG A 33 -39.62 48.72 -20.37
C ARG A 33 -38.57 48.22 -19.37
N ALA A 34 -37.56 47.51 -19.90
CA ALA A 34 -36.17 47.35 -19.40
C ALA A 34 -35.56 46.03 -19.94
N LYS A 35 -35.67 45.77 -21.25
CA LYS A 35 -35.03 44.61 -21.90
C LYS A 35 -33.62 44.96 -22.38
N LEU A 36 -32.70 45.24 -21.47
CA LEU A 36 -31.27 45.24 -21.81
C LEU A 36 -30.37 44.72 -20.67
N ASN A 37 -30.82 44.75 -19.41
CA ASN A 37 -29.97 44.36 -18.28
C ASN A 37 -30.15 42.91 -17.79
N GLN A 38 -31.26 42.24 -18.13
CA GLN A 38 -31.47 40.85 -17.69
C GLN A 38 -30.66 39.83 -18.51
N ALA A 39 -30.46 40.07 -19.81
CA ALA A 39 -29.58 39.22 -20.62
C ALA A 39 -28.11 39.38 -20.18
N ALA A 40 -27.68 40.61 -19.89
CA ALA A 40 -26.36 40.87 -19.33
C ALA A 40 -26.18 40.22 -17.94
N LEU A 41 -27.20 40.28 -17.07
CA LEU A 41 -27.16 39.63 -15.76
C LEU A 41 -27.13 38.10 -15.88
N ILE A 42 -27.88 37.51 -16.82
CA ILE A 42 -27.86 36.06 -17.08
C ILE A 42 -26.50 35.64 -17.64
N VAL A 43 -25.91 36.41 -18.56
CA VAL A 43 -24.55 36.17 -19.06
C VAL A 43 -23.52 36.32 -17.94
N VAL A 44 -23.62 37.34 -17.08
CA VAL A 44 -22.72 37.51 -15.93
C VAL A 44 -22.85 36.36 -14.94
N ILE A 45 -24.07 35.89 -14.63
CA ILE A 45 -24.30 34.74 -13.74
C ILE A 45 -23.78 33.45 -14.38
N LEU A 46 -24.02 33.22 -15.67
CA LEU A 46 -23.47 32.06 -16.39
C LEU A 46 -21.95 32.12 -16.49
N THR A 47 -21.36 33.30 -16.67
CA THR A 47 -19.90 33.49 -16.69
C THR A 47 -19.33 33.29 -15.29
N LEU A 48 -19.98 33.81 -14.24
CA LEU A 48 -19.61 33.54 -12.85
C LEU A 48 -19.71 32.05 -12.53
N PHE A 49 -20.77 31.36 -12.97
CA PHE A 49 -20.90 29.91 -12.82
C PHE A 49 -19.85 29.15 -13.63
N LEU A 50 -19.50 29.57 -14.85
CA LEU A 50 -18.44 28.95 -15.65
C LEU A 50 -17.03 29.24 -15.10
N THR A 51 -16.82 30.33 -14.37
CA THR A 51 -15.57 30.63 -13.64
C THR A 51 -15.52 30.07 -12.22
N LEU A 52 -16.68 29.75 -11.62
CA LEU A 52 -16.83 29.16 -10.28
C LEU A 52 -17.08 27.66 -10.30
N ILE A 53 -17.40 27.06 -11.45
CA ILE A 53 -17.07 25.65 -11.67
C ILE A 53 -15.55 25.64 -11.58
N PRO A 54 -14.95 25.06 -10.52
CA PRO A 54 -13.53 24.85 -10.55
C PRO A 54 -13.30 24.03 -11.82
N ASN A 55 -12.62 24.60 -12.80
CA ASN A 55 -11.84 23.81 -13.71
C ASN A 55 -10.88 23.07 -12.78
N VAL A 56 -11.31 21.91 -12.28
CA VAL A 56 -10.46 20.97 -11.57
C VAL A 56 -9.58 20.38 -12.65
N THR A 57 -8.73 21.21 -13.26
CA THR A 57 -7.50 20.72 -13.85
C THR A 57 -6.84 20.00 -12.69
N PRO A 58 -6.71 18.66 -12.74
CA PRO A 58 -6.10 17.94 -11.65
C PRO A 58 -4.79 18.63 -11.34
N SER A 59 -4.56 18.92 -10.07
CA SER A 59 -3.35 19.64 -9.67
C SER A 59 -2.15 18.89 -10.25
N TRP A 60 -1.04 19.58 -10.54
CA TRP A 60 0.19 18.90 -10.99
C TRP A 60 0.63 17.76 -10.05
N ALA A 61 0.22 17.79 -8.77
CA ALA A 61 0.39 16.70 -7.82
C ALA A 61 -0.50 15.48 -8.15
N GLU A 62 -1.77 15.70 -8.50
CA GLU A 62 -2.69 14.64 -8.92
C GLU A 62 -2.24 13.99 -10.23
N LEU A 63 -1.81 14.77 -11.22
CA LEU A 63 -1.28 14.24 -12.49
C LEU A 63 -0.02 13.37 -12.31
N ARG A 64 0.81 13.63 -11.29
CA ARG A 64 2.00 12.81 -10.98
C ARG A 64 1.66 11.47 -10.33
N LEU A 65 0.51 11.35 -9.66
CA LEU A 65 0.05 10.07 -9.11
C LEU A 65 -0.10 9.03 -10.24
N PHE A 66 -0.59 9.47 -11.40
CA PHE A 66 -0.95 8.65 -12.55
C PHE A 66 0.23 8.38 -13.52
N GLY A 67 1.44 8.78 -13.13
CA GLY A 67 2.66 8.67 -13.93
C GLY A 67 3.37 7.31 -13.80
N THR A 68 3.05 6.41 -14.73
CA THR A 68 3.81 5.23 -15.20
C THR A 68 3.87 3.96 -14.33
N SER A 69 3.45 2.86 -14.97
CA SER A 69 3.67 1.47 -14.54
C SER A 69 5.17 1.14 -14.44
N PRO A 70 5.58 0.33 -13.46
CA PRO A 70 6.98 -0.07 -13.34
C PRO A 70 7.41 -0.92 -14.54
N LYS A 71 8.56 -0.56 -15.14
CA LYS A 71 9.33 -1.48 -15.99
C LYS A 71 9.57 -2.80 -15.24
N PRO A 72 9.71 -3.94 -15.95
CA PRO A 72 10.02 -5.22 -15.32
C PRO A 72 11.23 -5.08 -14.41
N ALA A 73 11.17 -5.68 -13.22
CA ALA A 73 12.16 -5.49 -12.17
C ALA A 73 13.57 -5.87 -12.66
N HIS A 74 13.68 -6.97 -13.42
CA HIS A 74 14.93 -7.53 -13.93
C HIS A 74 14.75 -8.19 -15.31
N PRO A 75 15.82 -8.32 -16.10
CA PRO A 75 15.78 -8.96 -17.42
C PRO A 75 15.59 -10.49 -17.38
N TYR A 76 15.68 -11.12 -16.20
CA TYR A 76 15.59 -12.57 -16.03
C TYR A 76 14.59 -12.91 -14.92
N SER A 77 13.79 -13.96 -15.12
CA SER A 77 12.87 -14.50 -14.13
C SER A 77 13.57 -15.42 -13.11
N GLU A 78 14.62 -16.11 -13.53
CA GLU A 78 15.41 -17.03 -12.70
C GLU A 78 16.88 -16.61 -12.71
N TYR A 79 17.42 -16.26 -11.54
CA TYR A 79 18.82 -15.87 -11.42
C TYR A 79 19.38 -16.07 -10.00
N LEU A 80 20.71 -16.03 -9.92
CA LEU A 80 21.50 -15.77 -8.72
C LEU A 80 22.45 -14.60 -9.00
N VAL A 81 22.59 -13.66 -8.07
CA VAL A 81 23.54 -12.55 -8.20
C VAL A 81 24.88 -12.94 -7.58
N HIS A 82 25.95 -12.85 -8.36
CA HIS A 82 27.32 -13.06 -7.89
C HIS A 82 28.28 -12.07 -8.57
N ASN A 83 29.13 -11.41 -7.78
CA ASN A 83 30.13 -10.44 -8.24
C ASN A 83 29.55 -9.34 -9.16
N GLY A 84 28.30 -8.92 -8.89
CA GLY A 84 27.61 -7.90 -9.67
C GLY A 84 27.04 -8.37 -11.01
N TYR A 85 27.03 -9.67 -11.29
CA TYR A 85 26.43 -10.24 -12.50
C TYR A 85 25.27 -11.18 -12.16
N TYR A 86 24.34 -11.30 -13.11
CA TYR A 86 23.37 -12.38 -13.09
C TYR A 86 24.04 -13.70 -13.48
N TYR A 87 23.70 -14.75 -12.76
CA TYR A 87 23.99 -16.13 -13.12
C TYR A 87 22.67 -16.86 -13.32
N ILE A 88 22.48 -17.43 -14.51
CA ILE A 88 21.22 -18.03 -14.96
C ILE A 88 21.33 -19.55 -14.91
N PRO A 89 20.31 -20.27 -14.41
CA PRO A 89 20.32 -21.73 -14.39
C PRO A 89 20.51 -22.30 -15.80
N SER A 90 21.37 -23.32 -15.92
CA SER A 90 21.51 -24.12 -17.14
C SER A 90 20.75 -25.44 -16.99
N VAL A 91 20.76 -26.30 -18.02
CA VAL A 91 20.25 -27.68 -17.87
C VAL A 91 21.25 -28.63 -17.20
N GLN A 92 22.51 -28.20 -17.00
CA GLN A 92 23.58 -29.06 -16.51
C GLN A 92 23.54 -29.20 -14.99
N LYS A 93 23.49 -30.45 -14.50
CA LYS A 93 23.70 -30.79 -13.10
C LYS A 93 25.08 -31.45 -12.91
N ILE A 94 25.67 -31.27 -11.74
CA ILE A 94 26.97 -31.85 -11.36
C ILE A 94 26.91 -32.49 -9.99
N SER A 95 27.85 -33.41 -9.73
CA SER A 95 28.00 -34.07 -8.43
C SER A 95 28.91 -33.27 -7.49
N LYS A 96 28.93 -33.65 -6.21
CA LYS A 96 29.73 -32.98 -5.16
C LYS A 96 31.22 -33.00 -5.47
N GLU A 97 31.72 -34.06 -6.08
CA GLU A 97 33.13 -34.27 -6.39
C GLU A 97 33.64 -33.26 -7.44
N GLN A 98 32.74 -32.64 -8.20
CA GLN A 98 33.05 -31.64 -9.21
C GLN A 98 33.10 -30.21 -8.65
N LEU A 99 32.71 -30.02 -7.39
CA LEU A 99 32.84 -28.73 -6.71
C LEU A 99 34.26 -28.51 -6.22
N GLU A 100 34.66 -27.25 -6.14
CA GLU A 100 35.97 -26.85 -5.66
C GLU A 100 35.87 -26.01 -4.38
N THR A 101 35.45 -24.74 -4.47
CA THR A 101 35.43 -23.82 -3.33
C THR A 101 34.06 -23.21 -3.13
N LYS A 102 33.63 -23.03 -1.88
CA LYS A 102 32.43 -22.26 -1.55
C LYS A 102 32.66 -20.78 -1.87
N LEU A 103 31.83 -20.22 -2.76
CA LEU A 103 31.88 -18.82 -3.16
C LEU A 103 31.01 -17.94 -2.27
N GLY A 104 29.88 -18.47 -1.79
CA GLY A 104 29.00 -17.72 -0.91
C GLY A 104 27.78 -18.51 -0.47
N THR A 105 26.85 -17.77 0.13
CA THR A 105 25.57 -18.28 0.63
C THR A 105 24.46 -17.35 0.14
N ILE A 106 23.35 -17.92 -0.29
CA ILE A 106 22.16 -17.18 -0.68
C ILE A 106 21.61 -16.46 0.55
N SER A 107 21.52 -15.14 0.43
CA SER A 107 21.12 -14.24 1.51
C SER A 107 19.61 -14.08 1.54
N ARG A 108 18.98 -13.86 0.38
CA ARG A 108 17.54 -13.57 0.26
C ARG A 108 16.96 -14.15 -1.02
N ASN A 109 15.70 -14.56 -0.92
CA ASN A 109 14.90 -15.04 -2.04
C ASN A 109 13.74 -14.05 -2.31
N GLY A 110 13.55 -13.65 -3.57
CA GLY A 110 12.46 -12.78 -4.02
C GLY A 110 12.83 -11.82 -5.15
N ASP A 111 11.83 -11.09 -5.66
CA ASP A 111 11.98 -10.07 -6.71
C ASP A 111 12.39 -8.71 -6.13
N TRP A 112 13.67 -8.56 -5.79
CA TRP A 112 14.23 -7.35 -5.16
C TRP A 112 14.61 -6.27 -6.17
N LYS A 113 14.20 -5.02 -5.99
CA LYS A 113 14.65 -3.89 -6.83
C LYS A 113 16.15 -3.60 -6.66
N PHE A 114 16.68 -3.62 -5.43
CA PHE A 114 18.11 -3.44 -5.17
C PHE A 114 18.80 -4.79 -4.97
N LEU A 115 19.40 -5.29 -6.05
CA LEU A 115 20.12 -6.56 -6.04
C LEU A 115 21.49 -6.47 -5.37
N ARG A 116 21.80 -7.49 -4.59
CA ARG A 116 23.05 -7.68 -3.84
C ARG A 116 23.57 -9.11 -4.04
N GLU A 117 24.81 -9.32 -3.61
CA GLU A 117 25.43 -10.64 -3.59
C GLU A 117 24.53 -11.70 -2.91
N GLY A 118 24.33 -12.82 -3.60
CA GLY A 118 23.53 -13.93 -3.11
C GLY A 118 22.01 -13.73 -3.18
N ASP A 119 21.51 -12.64 -3.78
CA ASP A 119 20.08 -12.49 -4.07
C ASP A 119 19.66 -13.42 -5.24
N THR A 120 18.48 -14.01 -5.13
CA THR A 120 17.93 -14.95 -6.12
C THR A 120 16.40 -14.92 -6.12
N THR A 121 15.79 -15.39 -7.20
CA THR A 121 14.33 -15.64 -7.28
C THR A 121 13.97 -17.10 -7.04
N GLN A 122 14.92 -18.03 -7.14
CA GLN A 122 14.62 -19.46 -7.24
C GLN A 122 15.08 -20.27 -6.03
N TYR A 123 16.27 -19.96 -5.50
CA TYR A 123 16.91 -20.82 -4.52
C TYR A 123 16.56 -20.38 -3.08
N PRO A 124 16.41 -21.34 -2.14
CA PRO A 124 16.02 -21.00 -0.78
C PRO A 124 17.17 -20.30 -0.04
N PRO A 125 16.86 -19.36 0.89
CA PRO A 125 17.86 -18.76 1.76
C PRO A 125 18.71 -19.80 2.49
N ASN A 126 19.97 -19.46 2.76
CA ASN A 126 21.00 -20.33 3.36
C ASN A 126 21.54 -21.47 2.47
N SER A 127 21.07 -21.58 1.22
CA SER A 127 21.71 -22.46 0.22
C SER A 127 23.08 -21.91 -0.17
N ASN A 128 24.03 -22.79 -0.46
CA ASN A 128 25.39 -22.41 -0.82
C ASN A 128 25.59 -22.45 -2.34
N TYR A 129 26.55 -21.65 -2.81
CA TYR A 129 27.04 -21.73 -4.18
C TYR A 129 28.57 -21.76 -4.21
N TYR A 130 29.10 -22.37 -5.26
CA TYR A 130 30.46 -22.90 -5.34
C TYR A 130 31.09 -22.66 -6.71
N SER A 131 32.43 -22.63 -6.76
CA SER A 131 33.18 -22.80 -7.98
C SER A 131 33.17 -24.28 -8.42
N ILE A 132 33.36 -24.50 -9.72
CA ILE A 132 33.36 -25.83 -10.33
C ILE A 132 34.79 -26.15 -10.77
N LYS A 133 35.31 -27.33 -10.42
CA LYS A 133 36.66 -27.77 -10.80
C LYS A 133 36.90 -27.59 -12.30
N GLY A 134 38.00 -26.93 -12.64
CA GLY A 134 38.40 -26.70 -14.04
C GLY A 134 37.53 -25.69 -14.81
N LYS A 135 36.59 -24.99 -14.15
CA LYS A 135 35.82 -23.89 -14.76
C LYS A 135 36.06 -22.58 -14.01
N SER A 136 36.14 -21.48 -14.76
CA SER A 136 36.27 -20.15 -14.18
C SER A 136 34.98 -19.71 -13.47
N PRO A 137 35.04 -19.26 -12.19
CA PRO A 137 33.87 -18.76 -11.45
C PRO A 137 33.25 -17.52 -12.10
N ASP A 138 34.04 -16.75 -12.86
CA ASP A 138 33.57 -15.60 -13.64
C ASP A 138 32.68 -16.00 -14.82
N LYS A 139 32.55 -17.29 -15.14
CA LYS A 139 31.69 -17.79 -16.23
C LYS A 139 30.65 -18.78 -15.72
N TYR A 140 31.03 -19.62 -14.76
CA TYR A 140 30.20 -20.70 -14.26
C TYR A 140 30.34 -20.86 -12.76
N ILE A 141 29.20 -21.02 -12.08
CA ILE A 141 29.12 -21.41 -10.68
C ILE A 141 28.14 -22.57 -10.55
N ALA A 142 28.11 -23.22 -9.40
CA ALA A 142 27.10 -24.20 -9.06
C ALA A 142 26.40 -23.85 -7.76
N VAL A 143 25.13 -24.19 -7.63
CA VAL A 143 24.31 -23.94 -6.42
C VAL A 143 23.63 -25.22 -5.97
N ASP A 144 23.40 -25.33 -4.66
CA ASP A 144 22.65 -26.42 -4.04
C ASP A 144 21.28 -26.61 -4.72
N ILE A 145 20.96 -27.84 -5.12
CA ILE A 145 19.59 -28.26 -5.42
C ILE A 145 19.03 -28.92 -4.18
N MET A 146 18.07 -28.25 -3.55
CA MET A 146 17.34 -28.78 -2.39
C MET A 146 16.15 -29.61 -2.85
N ALA A 147 15.94 -30.75 -2.21
CA ALA A 147 14.72 -31.53 -2.36
C ALA A 147 14.16 -32.00 -1.02
N GLY A 148 12.92 -32.47 -1.05
CA GLY A 148 12.15 -32.83 0.12
C GLY A 148 11.44 -31.65 0.79
N PRO A 149 10.63 -31.91 1.83
CA PRO A 149 9.82 -30.89 2.49
C PRO A 149 10.69 -29.89 3.26
N ALA A 150 10.16 -28.67 3.45
CA ALA A 150 10.88 -27.51 3.99
C ALA A 150 11.71 -27.75 5.27
N ARG A 151 11.28 -28.69 6.12
CA ARG A 151 11.94 -29.02 7.40
C ARG A 151 12.94 -30.18 7.33
N LYS A 152 13.08 -30.85 6.18
CA LYS A 152 13.97 -32.00 5.94
C LYS A 152 14.66 -31.89 4.59
N HIS A 153 15.07 -30.68 4.20
CA HIS A 153 15.77 -30.49 2.94
C HIS A 153 17.04 -31.33 2.89
N LYS A 154 17.20 -32.08 1.80
CA LYS A 154 18.44 -32.77 1.46
C LYS A 154 18.97 -32.20 0.16
N ILE A 155 20.28 -32.02 0.08
CA ILE A 155 20.95 -31.65 -1.17
C ILE A 155 20.92 -32.87 -2.09
N GLU A 156 20.24 -32.75 -3.23
CA GLU A 156 20.16 -33.81 -4.25
C GLU A 156 21.27 -33.72 -5.30
N GLY A 157 21.88 -32.55 -5.44
CA GLY A 157 22.95 -32.30 -6.39
C GLY A 157 23.18 -30.82 -6.52
N TYR A 158 23.90 -30.43 -7.57
CA TYR A 158 24.24 -29.03 -7.81
C TYR A 158 23.86 -28.62 -9.22
N GLN A 159 23.14 -27.52 -9.32
CA GLN A 159 22.74 -26.92 -10.59
C GLN A 159 23.87 -26.03 -11.07
N VAL A 160 24.31 -26.16 -12.33
CA VAL A 160 25.27 -25.22 -12.93
C VAL A 160 24.53 -23.98 -13.40
N LEU A 161 25.06 -22.80 -13.07
CA LEU A 161 24.60 -21.50 -13.55
C LEU A 161 25.67 -20.88 -14.44
N LYS A 162 25.24 -20.13 -15.45
CA LYS A 162 26.11 -19.43 -16.38
C LYS A 162 25.96 -17.92 -16.17
N ARG A 163 27.09 -17.21 -16.10
CA ARG A 163 27.10 -15.74 -16.06
C ARG A 163 26.40 -15.18 -17.29
N ALA A 164 25.59 -14.16 -17.05
CA ALA A 164 24.87 -13.40 -18.05
C ALA A 164 25.23 -11.91 -17.93
N LYS A 165 24.23 -11.03 -17.95
CA LYS A 165 24.44 -9.57 -17.93
C LYS A 165 24.95 -9.07 -16.57
N LEU A 166 25.58 -7.89 -16.59
CA LEU A 166 25.85 -7.12 -15.39
C LEU A 166 24.52 -6.69 -14.75
N VAL A 167 24.47 -6.67 -13.44
CA VAL A 167 23.35 -6.12 -12.68
C VAL A 167 23.36 -4.60 -12.82
N GLU A 168 22.30 -4.07 -13.42
CA GLU A 168 22.09 -2.63 -13.51
C GLU A 168 21.59 -2.07 -12.19
N LYS A 169 22.04 -0.86 -11.84
CA LYS A 169 21.50 -0.15 -10.67
C LYS A 169 20.06 0.28 -10.98
N PRO A 170 19.09 0.04 -10.09
CA PRO A 170 17.72 0.48 -10.31
C PRO A 170 17.65 2.02 -10.34
N ASP A 171 16.74 2.56 -11.15
CA ASP A 171 16.39 3.98 -11.07
C ASP A 171 15.60 4.23 -9.78
N VAL A 172 16.29 4.78 -8.78
CA VAL A 172 15.74 5.07 -7.45
C VAL A 172 14.48 5.92 -7.54
N LYS A 173 14.38 6.84 -8.51
CA LYS A 173 13.21 7.74 -8.67
C LYS A 173 11.95 7.03 -9.15
N SER A 174 12.08 5.82 -9.68
CA SER A 174 10.97 4.99 -10.17
C SER A 174 10.46 3.98 -9.13
N ILE A 175 11.05 3.95 -7.93
CA ILE A 175 10.69 2.99 -6.89
C ILE A 175 9.51 3.54 -6.10
N TYR A 176 8.34 2.93 -6.27
CA TYR A 176 7.12 3.25 -5.51
C TYR A 176 6.64 2.08 -4.65
N GLY A 177 7.45 1.02 -4.56
CA GLY A 177 7.14 -0.18 -3.78
C GLY A 177 8.41 -0.78 -3.19
N GLY A 178 8.37 -1.08 -1.90
CA GLY A 178 9.42 -1.78 -1.18
C GLY A 178 8.84 -2.52 0.03
N LYS A 179 9.37 -3.72 0.31
CA LYS A 179 8.97 -4.55 1.45
C LYS A 179 10.18 -5.23 2.05
N ASN A 180 10.34 -5.12 3.37
CA ASN A 180 11.39 -5.73 4.20
C ASN A 180 12.85 -5.33 3.89
N ASP A 181 13.16 -4.79 2.71
CA ASP A 181 14.45 -4.17 2.40
C ASP A 181 14.43 -2.68 2.74
N SER A 182 15.28 -2.22 3.67
CA SER A 182 15.27 -0.84 4.12
C SER A 182 15.65 0.16 3.03
N MET A 183 16.48 -0.21 2.05
CA MET A 183 16.81 0.68 0.95
C MET A 183 15.60 0.87 0.03
N GLU A 184 14.89 -0.21 -0.31
CA GLU A 184 13.66 -0.17 -1.11
C GLU A 184 12.55 0.58 -0.40
N VAL A 185 12.31 0.25 0.87
CA VAL A 185 11.25 0.85 1.68
C VAL A 185 11.49 2.35 1.83
N ASN A 186 12.72 2.77 2.11
CA ASN A 186 13.06 4.18 2.23
C ASN A 186 12.98 4.89 0.88
N ALA A 187 13.52 4.32 -0.19
CA ALA A 187 13.40 4.90 -1.53
C ALA A 187 11.93 5.08 -1.95
N ALA A 188 11.12 4.04 -1.76
CA ALA A 188 9.69 4.08 -2.01
C ALA A 188 9.00 5.15 -1.18
N TYR A 189 9.20 5.16 0.14
CA TYR A 189 8.61 6.15 1.03
C TYR A 189 8.94 7.60 0.60
N GLU A 190 10.21 7.86 0.29
CA GLU A 190 10.68 9.17 -0.16
C GLU A 190 10.03 9.62 -1.47
N ASN A 191 9.86 8.70 -2.43
CA ASN A 191 9.17 9.02 -3.67
C ASN A 191 7.67 9.22 -3.46
N ILE A 192 7.03 8.38 -2.63
CA ILE A 192 5.60 8.48 -2.34
C ILE A 192 5.27 9.82 -1.66
N ARG A 193 6.02 10.23 -0.63
CA ARG A 193 5.78 11.53 0.05
C ARG A 193 5.96 12.73 -0.88
N ASN A 194 6.76 12.60 -1.95
CA ASN A 194 6.93 13.66 -2.94
C ASN A 194 5.75 13.77 -3.91
N ILE A 195 4.97 12.70 -4.08
CA ILE A 195 3.81 12.65 -5.00
C ILE A 195 2.49 12.79 -4.25
N VAL A 196 2.41 12.26 -3.03
CA VAL A 196 1.28 12.35 -2.10
C VAL A 196 1.66 13.33 -0.98
N PRO A 197 1.58 14.66 -1.20
CA PRO A 197 2.10 15.66 -0.26
C PRO A 197 1.30 15.77 1.04
N PHE A 198 0.14 15.12 1.11
CA PHE A 198 -0.73 15.05 2.28
C PHE A 198 -0.71 13.66 2.94
N LEU A 199 0.21 12.78 2.53
CA LEU A 199 0.40 11.45 3.10
C LEU A 199 0.49 11.55 4.61
N ARG A 200 -0.34 10.80 5.33
CA ARG A 200 -0.24 10.70 6.80
C ARG A 200 0.51 9.44 7.22
N ILE A 201 1.31 9.57 8.27
CA ILE A 201 2.16 8.51 8.81
C ILE A 201 2.10 8.48 10.34
N LEU A 202 2.50 7.36 10.93
CA LEU A 202 2.84 7.31 12.36
C LEU A 202 4.27 7.81 12.56
N GLN A 203 4.42 8.92 13.28
CA GLN A 203 5.72 9.50 13.64
C GLN A 203 6.15 9.02 15.03
N SER A 204 6.49 7.73 15.14
CA SER A 204 6.93 7.14 16.40
C SER A 204 8.33 6.55 16.31
N PRO A 205 9.26 6.87 17.25
CA PRO A 205 10.57 6.23 17.32
C PRO A 205 10.47 4.74 17.70
N ASP A 206 9.34 4.33 18.27
CA ASP A 206 9.07 2.94 18.62
C ASP A 206 8.69 2.07 17.42
N LEU A 207 8.48 2.68 16.24
CA LEU A 207 8.10 1.97 15.04
C LEU A 207 9.19 2.07 13.97
N LYS A 208 9.45 0.94 13.32
CA LYS A 208 10.27 0.84 12.12
C LYS A 208 9.37 0.54 10.93
N MET A 209 9.45 1.39 9.91
CA MET A 209 8.78 1.14 8.64
C MET A 209 9.42 -0.08 7.94
N THR A 210 8.57 -1.00 7.50
CA THR A 210 8.96 -2.26 6.84
C THR A 210 8.36 -2.39 5.46
N THR A 211 7.39 -1.55 5.09
CA THR A 211 6.77 -1.57 3.77
C THR A 211 6.31 -0.18 3.40
N SER A 212 6.51 0.18 2.14
CA SER A 212 6.00 1.41 1.53
C SER A 212 5.62 1.11 0.10
N VAL A 213 4.33 1.21 -0.22
CA VAL A 213 3.82 0.90 -1.55
C VAL A 213 2.80 1.95 -1.95
N LEU A 214 2.95 2.50 -3.16
CA LEU A 214 1.95 3.28 -3.86
C LEU A 214 1.49 2.49 -5.07
N ARG A 215 0.19 2.27 -5.17
CA ARG A 215 -0.49 1.73 -6.34
C ARG A 215 -1.35 2.82 -6.94
N ASN A 216 -1.48 2.76 -8.25
CA ASN A 216 -2.23 3.74 -9.00
C ASN A 216 -2.74 3.11 -10.31
N ASP A 217 -4.00 3.36 -10.67
CA ASP A 217 -4.66 2.81 -11.85
C ASP A 217 -4.96 3.83 -12.97
N GLY A 218 -4.39 5.04 -12.90
CA GLY A 218 -4.66 6.13 -13.84
C GLY A 218 -5.81 7.05 -13.42
N ALA A 219 -6.64 6.65 -12.47
CA ALA A 219 -7.76 7.45 -11.96
C ALA A 219 -7.79 7.56 -10.43
N ARG A 220 -7.24 6.56 -9.74
CA ARG A 220 -7.20 6.42 -8.30
C ARG A 220 -5.81 6.02 -7.83
N TYR A 221 -5.53 6.29 -6.56
CA TYR A 221 -4.29 5.87 -5.91
C TYR A 221 -4.59 5.20 -4.58
N HIS A 222 -3.64 4.39 -4.13
CA HIS A 222 -3.67 3.68 -2.86
C HIS A 222 -2.25 3.66 -2.30
N VAL A 223 -2.07 4.10 -1.06
CA VAL A 223 -0.81 3.98 -0.34
C VAL A 223 -0.96 2.96 0.77
N LYS A 224 -0.02 2.01 0.86
CA LYS A 224 0.11 1.06 1.96
C LYS A 224 1.46 1.22 2.64
N LEU A 225 1.43 1.50 3.94
CA LEU A 225 2.61 1.58 4.80
C LEU A 225 2.55 0.46 5.84
N GLY A 226 3.68 -0.18 6.12
CA GLY A 226 3.78 -1.25 7.10
C GLY A 226 4.82 -0.94 8.15
N TYR A 227 4.55 -1.31 9.40
CA TYR A 227 5.43 -1.03 10.54
C TYR A 227 5.54 -2.25 11.46
N LYS A 228 6.72 -2.38 12.10
CA LYS A 228 6.98 -3.27 13.22
C LYS A 228 7.55 -2.45 14.39
N PRO A 229 7.47 -2.94 15.63
CA PRO A 229 8.23 -2.35 16.73
C PRO A 229 9.73 -2.30 16.40
N ALA A 230 10.39 -1.19 16.72
CA ALA A 230 11.81 -1.01 16.47
C ALA A 230 12.67 -1.92 17.38
N PRO A 231 13.93 -2.22 17.02
CA PRO A 231 14.83 -3.04 17.87
C PRO A 231 15.04 -2.52 19.30
N HIS A 232 14.91 -1.20 19.49
CA HIS A 232 15.10 -0.53 20.78
C HIS A 232 13.82 0.16 21.27
N SER A 233 12.65 -0.26 20.77
CA SER A 233 11.37 0.33 21.16
C SER A 233 10.95 -0.06 22.56
N SER A 234 10.16 0.80 23.19
CA SER A 234 9.42 0.49 24.42
C SER A 234 8.34 -0.58 24.19
N ILE A 235 7.86 -0.71 22.95
CA ILE A 235 6.88 -1.72 22.52
C ILE A 235 7.58 -3.05 22.31
N LYS A 236 7.03 -4.13 22.90
CA LYS A 236 7.54 -5.49 22.68
C LYS A 236 7.32 -5.92 21.22
N GLN A 237 8.33 -6.54 20.61
CA GLN A 237 8.24 -7.05 19.24
C GLN A 237 7.29 -8.23 19.10
N THR A 238 7.05 -8.97 20.18
CA THR A 238 6.19 -10.14 20.19
C THR A 238 5.16 -10.06 21.30
N VAL A 239 4.09 -10.82 21.12
CA VAL A 239 3.05 -11.03 22.12
C VAL A 239 2.70 -12.51 22.19
N THR A 240 2.50 -13.01 23.40
CA THR A 240 1.91 -14.34 23.63
C THR A 240 0.40 -14.18 23.64
N LEU A 241 -0.29 -14.93 22.79
CA LEU A 241 -1.73 -14.81 22.67
C LEU A 241 -2.43 -15.51 23.86
N PRO A 242 -3.46 -14.90 24.49
CA PRO A 242 -4.21 -15.57 25.54
C PRO A 242 -4.81 -16.90 25.05
N GLY A 243 -4.54 -17.99 25.76
CA GLY A 243 -5.05 -19.33 25.45
C GLY A 243 -4.19 -20.17 24.50
N ASP A 244 -3.12 -19.60 23.95
CA ASP A 244 -2.18 -20.30 23.08
C ASP A 244 -0.74 -19.95 23.51
N ASN A 245 0.13 -20.94 23.68
CA ASN A 245 1.55 -20.69 23.96
C ASN A 245 2.29 -20.15 22.71
N HIS A 246 1.55 -19.81 21.65
CA HIS A 246 2.06 -19.22 20.44
C HIS A 246 2.50 -17.76 20.66
N VAL A 247 3.77 -17.51 20.34
CA VAL A 247 4.36 -16.17 20.32
C VAL A 247 4.26 -15.65 18.89
N THR A 248 3.57 -14.53 18.71
CA THR A 248 3.41 -13.88 17.41
C THR A 248 4.12 -12.52 17.38
N GLU A 249 4.57 -12.11 16.19
CA GLU A 249 5.17 -10.79 15.98
C GLU A 249 4.09 -9.71 15.93
N LYS A 250 4.38 -8.56 16.53
CA LYS A 250 3.54 -7.37 16.38
C LYS A 250 3.80 -6.72 15.03
N PHE A 251 2.72 -6.46 14.29
CA PHE A 251 2.76 -5.74 13.01
C PHE A 251 1.57 -4.81 12.90
N LEU A 252 1.75 -3.66 12.26
CA LEU A 252 0.62 -2.81 11.84
C LEU A 252 0.78 -2.32 10.41
N TRP A 253 -0.35 -2.20 9.73
CA TRP A 253 -0.49 -1.68 8.38
C TRP A 253 -1.33 -0.41 8.43
N ILE A 254 -0.96 0.59 7.64
CA ILE A 254 -1.77 1.76 7.34
C ILE A 254 -2.09 1.75 5.86
N GLN A 255 -3.35 2.00 5.53
CA GLN A 255 -3.79 2.27 4.16
C GLN A 255 -4.38 3.67 4.06
N GLU A 256 -4.06 4.34 2.96
CA GLU A 256 -4.63 5.63 2.57
C GLU A 256 -5.17 5.52 1.14
N TYR A 257 -6.44 5.88 0.94
CA TYR A 257 -7.07 5.90 -0.38
C TYR A 257 -8.26 6.87 -0.44
N PRO A 258 -8.59 7.43 -1.61
CA PRO A 258 -9.80 8.24 -1.78
C PRO A 258 -11.08 7.43 -1.51
N GLU A 259 -12.11 8.03 -0.92
CA GLU A 259 -13.40 7.35 -0.64
C GLU A 259 -14.02 6.68 -1.88
N LYS A 260 -13.89 7.32 -3.04
CA LYS A 260 -14.38 6.82 -4.34
C LYS A 260 -13.59 5.60 -4.87
N TYR A 261 -12.59 5.12 -4.13
CA TYR A 261 -11.86 3.90 -4.47
C TYR A 261 -12.70 2.62 -4.25
N LEU A 262 -13.74 2.69 -3.41
CA LEU A 262 -14.49 1.51 -2.92
C LEU A 262 -15.54 0.91 -3.87
N ASP A 263 -15.71 1.41 -5.10
CA ASP A 263 -16.64 0.82 -6.08
C ASP A 263 -16.07 -0.48 -6.70
N GLY A 264 -16.27 -1.59 -6.00
CA GLY A 264 -16.34 -2.95 -6.58
C GLY A 264 -15.02 -3.63 -6.93
N ASN A 265 -14.44 -4.34 -5.94
CA ASN A 265 -13.22 -5.16 -6.00
C ASN A 265 -11.90 -4.38 -5.93
N HIS A 266 -11.49 -4.04 -4.70
CA HIS A 266 -10.12 -3.67 -4.40
C HIS A 266 -9.22 -4.91 -4.56
N PRO A 267 -8.22 -4.93 -5.46
CA PRO A 267 -7.33 -6.09 -5.63
C PRO A 267 -6.44 -6.34 -4.40
N ASP A 268 -6.36 -5.38 -3.49
CA ASP A 268 -5.50 -5.40 -2.29
C ASP A 268 -6.27 -5.39 -0.95
N TYR A 269 -7.56 -5.75 -0.94
CA TYR A 269 -8.22 -6.22 0.31
C TYR A 269 -7.63 -7.58 0.69
N ASN A 270 -6.33 -7.58 1.03
CA ASN A 270 -5.75 -8.62 1.86
C ASN A 270 -6.62 -8.69 3.11
N GLY A 271 -6.94 -9.89 3.59
CA GLY A 271 -7.85 -10.13 4.71
C GLY A 271 -7.63 -9.23 5.93
N ASP A 272 -6.41 -8.72 6.12
CA ASP A 272 -6.00 -7.71 7.10
C ASP A 272 -6.94 -6.49 7.25
N PHE A 273 -7.67 -6.09 6.19
CA PHE A 273 -8.54 -4.90 6.21
C PHE A 273 -10.02 -5.20 5.98
N GLN A 274 -10.41 -6.47 5.91
CA GLN A 274 -11.81 -6.83 5.72
C GLN A 274 -12.57 -6.76 7.06
N TYR A 275 -13.55 -5.88 7.15
CA TYR A 275 -14.43 -5.79 8.32
C TYR A 275 -15.85 -5.47 7.88
N ASP A 276 -16.82 -5.92 8.68
CA ASP A 276 -18.21 -5.52 8.56
C ASP A 276 -18.48 -4.37 9.54
N SER A 277 -19.30 -3.42 9.12
CA SER A 277 -19.88 -2.37 9.98
C SER A 277 -20.44 -2.89 11.31
N ILE A 278 -20.99 -4.11 11.34
CA ILE A 278 -21.51 -4.73 12.57
C ILE A 278 -20.42 -5.08 13.59
N GLN A 279 -19.15 -5.14 13.16
CA GLN A 279 -18.00 -5.43 14.01
C GLN A 279 -17.42 -4.18 14.69
N GLN A 280 -18.06 -3.02 14.54
CA GLN A 280 -17.65 -1.80 15.23
C GLN A 280 -17.86 -1.97 16.75
N VAL A 281 -16.78 -1.82 17.50
CA VAL A 281 -16.78 -1.97 18.96
C VAL A 281 -16.73 -0.63 19.70
N GLY A 282 -16.44 0.46 19.00
CA GLY A 282 -16.52 1.80 19.57
C GLY A 282 -15.86 2.88 18.73
N GLU A 283 -15.74 4.06 19.32
CA GLU A 283 -15.05 5.22 18.75
C GLU A 283 -14.16 5.87 19.80
N PHE A 284 -13.08 6.51 19.35
CA PHE A 284 -12.27 7.37 20.21
C PHE A 284 -11.66 8.51 19.40
N SER A 285 -11.26 9.57 20.08
CA SER A 285 -10.50 10.67 19.46
C SER A 285 -9.04 10.59 19.85
N SER A 286 -8.16 10.72 18.86
CA SER A 286 -6.70 10.79 19.06
C SER A 286 -6.11 11.77 18.03
N ASN A 287 -5.22 12.66 18.48
CA ASN A 287 -4.67 13.76 17.66
C ASN A 287 -5.75 14.61 16.94
N GLY A 288 -6.89 14.86 17.59
CA GLY A 288 -8.01 15.60 17.00
C GLY A 288 -8.75 14.86 15.88
N ILE A 289 -8.48 13.57 15.67
CA ILE A 289 -9.11 12.71 14.67
C ILE A 289 -9.99 11.69 15.40
N THR A 290 -11.24 11.54 14.96
CA THR A 290 -12.15 10.51 15.44
C THR A 290 -11.92 9.21 14.67
N TRP A 291 -11.62 8.14 15.40
CA TRP A 291 -11.36 6.81 14.88
C TRP A 291 -12.51 5.89 15.28
N ALA A 292 -13.08 5.19 14.30
CA ALA A 292 -13.93 4.03 14.53
C ALA A 292 -13.05 2.81 14.76
N SER A 293 -13.35 2.02 15.79
CA SER A 293 -12.62 0.81 16.16
C SER A 293 -13.45 -0.42 15.86
N TYR A 294 -12.83 -1.41 15.24
CA TYR A 294 -13.45 -2.68 14.84
C TYR A 294 -12.64 -3.85 15.39
N GLN A 295 -13.34 -4.88 15.85
CA GLN A 295 -12.74 -6.15 16.23
C GLN A 295 -12.95 -7.14 15.09
N VAL A 296 -11.90 -7.42 14.32
CA VAL A 296 -12.00 -8.19 13.07
C VAL A 296 -11.78 -9.69 13.33
N ALA A 297 -10.83 -10.01 14.20
CA ALA A 297 -10.55 -11.35 14.69
C ALA A 297 -10.07 -11.27 16.15
N GLN A 298 -9.91 -12.40 16.85
CA GLN A 298 -9.59 -12.43 18.28
C GLN A 298 -8.34 -11.62 18.68
N TYR A 299 -7.41 -11.37 17.74
CA TYR A 299 -6.13 -10.72 18.00
C TYR A 299 -5.80 -9.56 17.05
N ASP A 300 -6.74 -9.26 16.14
CA ASP A 300 -6.58 -8.23 15.12
C ASP A 300 -7.60 -7.12 15.37
N SER A 301 -7.10 -5.90 15.43
CA SER A 301 -7.92 -4.69 15.54
C SER A 301 -7.78 -3.86 14.29
N LEU A 302 -8.87 -3.22 13.89
CA LEU A 302 -8.87 -2.27 12.80
C LEU A 302 -9.41 -0.92 13.28
N PHE A 303 -8.79 0.16 12.81
CA PHE A 303 -9.18 1.53 13.09
C PHE A 303 -9.40 2.25 11.77
N SER A 304 -10.55 2.89 11.60
CA SER A 304 -10.91 3.61 10.38
C SER A 304 -11.27 5.06 10.68
N THR A 305 -10.89 5.96 9.78
CA THR A 305 -11.28 7.37 9.83
C THR A 305 -11.32 7.96 8.43
N LYS A 306 -11.98 9.11 8.30
CA LYS A 306 -12.10 9.85 7.05
C LYS A 306 -11.73 11.30 7.27
N ILE A 307 -10.79 11.80 6.46
CA ILE A 307 -10.34 13.20 6.52
C ILE A 307 -10.37 13.75 5.09
N ASN A 308 -11.17 14.78 4.85
CA ASN A 308 -11.26 15.47 3.56
C ASN A 308 -11.51 14.55 2.35
N GLY A 309 -12.34 13.52 2.50
CA GLY A 309 -12.66 12.57 1.42
C GLY A 309 -11.60 11.48 1.19
N ILE A 310 -10.56 11.43 2.02
CA ILE A 310 -9.56 10.35 2.06
C ILE A 310 -9.87 9.44 3.26
N ILE A 311 -9.89 8.14 3.00
CA ILE A 311 -10.05 7.10 4.00
C ILE A 311 -8.66 6.67 4.49
N TYR A 312 -8.56 6.54 5.80
CA TYR A 312 -7.39 6.03 6.49
C TYR A 312 -7.78 4.84 7.33
N GLU A 313 -7.13 3.71 7.09
CA GLU A 313 -7.37 2.48 7.84
C GLU A 313 -6.06 1.99 8.44
N VAL A 314 -6.12 1.55 9.70
CA VAL A 314 -5.01 0.98 10.42
C VAL A 314 -5.40 -0.40 10.90
N SER A 315 -4.76 -1.43 10.36
CA SER A 315 -4.93 -2.81 10.81
C SER A 315 -3.71 -3.22 11.63
N CYS A 316 -3.90 -3.87 12.77
CA CYS A 316 -2.80 -4.28 13.62
C CYS A 316 -3.00 -5.68 14.20
N GLN A 317 -1.91 -6.43 14.23
CA GLN A 317 -1.81 -7.76 14.83
C GLN A 317 -1.00 -7.66 16.12
N GLY A 318 -1.58 -8.13 17.22
CA GLY A 318 -0.89 -8.23 18.52
C GLY A 318 -0.66 -6.91 19.26
N PHE A 319 -1.19 -5.79 18.76
CA PHE A 319 -1.24 -4.51 19.48
C PHE A 319 -2.54 -4.41 20.29
N SER A 320 -2.46 -3.89 21.52
CA SER A 320 -3.66 -3.56 22.29
C SER A 320 -4.29 -2.26 21.79
N VAL A 321 -5.58 -2.07 22.08
CA VAL A 321 -6.30 -0.82 21.73
C VAL A 321 -5.62 0.40 22.37
N GLU A 322 -5.12 0.29 23.60
CA GLU A 322 -4.41 1.35 24.31
C GLU A 322 -3.04 1.67 23.69
N GLU A 323 -2.30 0.65 23.25
CA GLU A 323 -1.07 0.85 22.49
C GLU A 323 -1.37 1.60 21.18
N MET A 324 -2.44 1.21 20.48
CA MET A 324 -2.85 1.84 19.23
C MET A 324 -3.33 3.28 19.44
N LYS A 325 -4.10 3.56 20.49
CA LYS A 325 -4.51 4.93 20.83
C LYS A 325 -3.31 5.87 20.97
N LYS A 326 -2.26 5.43 21.69
CA LYS A 326 -1.01 6.19 21.86
C LYS A 326 -0.25 6.33 20.54
N LEU A 327 -0.14 5.27 19.74
CA LEU A 327 0.51 5.36 18.44
C LEU A 327 -0.20 6.35 17.52
N LEU A 328 -1.53 6.30 17.47
CA LEU A 328 -2.36 7.19 16.66
C LEU A 328 -2.28 8.67 17.09
N GLU A 329 -1.79 8.98 18.29
CA GLU A 329 -1.47 10.37 18.67
C GLU A 329 -0.36 10.95 17.78
N THR A 330 0.51 10.10 17.25
CA THR A 330 1.59 10.47 16.32
C THR A 330 1.16 10.48 14.85
N PHE A 331 -0.13 10.22 14.57
CA PHE A 331 -0.65 10.13 13.21
C PHE A 331 -0.84 11.51 12.59
N THR A 332 0.12 11.93 11.78
CA THR A 332 0.17 13.29 11.21
C THR A 332 0.69 13.27 9.78
N ILE A 333 0.60 14.41 9.10
CA ILE A 333 1.12 14.59 7.73
C ILE A 333 2.64 14.34 7.75
N ALA A 334 3.13 13.58 6.78
CA ALA A 334 4.54 13.30 6.60
C ALA A 334 5.35 14.61 6.50
N PRO A 335 6.48 14.74 7.20
CA PRO A 335 7.25 15.96 7.17
C PRO A 335 7.84 16.16 5.78
N LYS A 336 7.83 17.41 5.29
CA LYS A 336 8.56 17.79 4.09
C LYS A 336 10.06 17.82 4.43
N LYS A 337 10.88 17.21 3.57
CA LYS A 337 12.34 17.39 3.62
C LYS A 337 12.73 18.77 3.12
#